data_AF-A0A1I7USB4-F1
#
_entry.id   AF-A0A1I7USB4-F1
#
_cell.length_a   1.000
_cell.length_b   1.000
_cell.length_c   1.000
_cell.angle_alpha   90.00
_cell.angle_beta   90.00
_cell.angle_gamma   90.00
#
_symmetry.space_group_name_H-M   'P 1'
#
loop_
_entity.id
_entity.type
_entity.pdbx_description
1 polymer ?
#
loop_
_entity_poly.entity_id
_entity_poly.type
_entity_poly.pdbx_seq_one_letter_code
_entity_poly.pdbx_strand_id
1 'polypeptide(L)'
;MAQTLRMKLRDVEITMELTDNTITRNAVRLAFSLPDHTVCALFYDRADGIRQHCRITPNGASFMLPDGWQNMVFDVRYIIRSAVSLNVEEKLFDEFCNQLSLK
;
A
#
# COMPACT_ATOMS: atom_id res chain seq x y z
N MET A 1 -9.10 -18.57 11.33
CA MET A 1 -7.65 -18.73 11.15
C MET A 1 -7.12 -17.38 10.72
N ALA A 2 -6.18 -16.80 11.45
CA ALA A 2 -5.53 -15.56 11.03
C ALA A 2 -4.73 -15.83 9.75
N GLN A 3 -4.81 -14.92 8.78
CA GLN A 3 -4.05 -15.02 7.54
C GLN A 3 -2.92 -14.00 7.59
N THR A 4 -1.82 -14.34 6.97
CA THR A 4 -0.56 -13.64 7.18
C THR A 4 -0.17 -12.87 5.93
N LEU A 5 -0.20 -11.53 6.02
CA LEU A 5 0.18 -10.61 4.95
C LEU A 5 1.68 -10.37 4.99
N ARG A 6 2.35 -10.54 3.86
CA ARG A 6 3.76 -10.18 3.70
C ARG A 6 3.86 -8.85 2.96
N MET A 7 4.50 -7.88 3.57
CA MET A 7 4.75 -6.56 3.01
C MET A 7 6.24 -6.28 3.01
N LYS A 8 6.73 -5.60 1.98
CA LYS A 8 8.13 -5.21 1.84
C LYS A 8 8.22 -3.73 1.56
N LEU A 9 9.13 -3.05 2.24
CA LEU A 9 9.48 -1.65 2.01
C LEU A 9 10.99 -1.58 1.82
N ARG A 10 11.44 -1.39 0.57
CA ARG A 10 12.86 -1.45 0.20
C ARG A 10 13.48 -2.78 0.65
N ASP A 11 14.41 -2.77 1.62
CA ASP A 11 15.11 -3.95 2.12
C ASP A 11 14.47 -4.55 3.38
N VAL A 12 13.36 -3.96 3.85
CA VAL A 12 12.66 -4.39 5.07
C VAL A 12 11.42 -5.18 4.69
N GLU A 13 11.34 -6.44 5.11
CA GLU A 13 10.13 -7.26 5.00
C GLU A 13 9.46 -7.41 6.36
N ILE A 14 8.15 -7.21 6.40
CA ILE A 14 7.31 -7.32 7.58
C ILE A 14 6.14 -8.23 7.28
N THR A 15 5.80 -9.01 8.30
CA THR A 15 4.68 -9.93 8.25
C THR A 15 3.61 -9.46 9.24
N MET A 16 2.35 -9.40 8.81
CA MET A 16 1.22 -8.90 9.60
C MET A 16 0.06 -9.90 9.58
N GLU A 17 -0.52 -10.18 10.73
CA GLU A 17 -1.75 -10.96 10.79
C GLU A 17 -2.96 -10.09 10.44
N LEU A 18 -3.79 -10.59 9.53
CA LEU A 18 -5.06 -9.98 9.16
C LEU A 18 -6.21 -10.94 9.46
N THR A 19 -7.31 -10.32 9.91
CA THR A 19 -8.59 -11.00 10.14
C THR A 19 -9.46 -11.02 8.89
N ASP A 20 -9.24 -10.08 7.96
CA ASP A 20 -9.94 -9.95 6.70
C ASP A 20 -8.97 -9.58 5.56
N ASN A 21 -9.50 -9.32 4.36
CA ASN A 21 -8.72 -8.91 3.19
C ASN A 21 -8.49 -7.39 3.13
N THR A 22 -8.55 -6.68 4.26
CA THR A 22 -8.39 -5.24 4.31
C THR A 22 -7.26 -4.85 5.25
N ILE A 23 -6.41 -3.93 4.83
CA ILE A 23 -5.36 -3.36 5.68
C ILE A 23 -5.47 -1.84 5.73
N THR A 24 -5.42 -1.27 6.93
CA THR A 24 -5.50 0.19 7.09
C THR A 24 -4.17 0.85 6.75
N ARG A 25 -4.21 2.08 6.19
CA ARG A 25 -3.00 2.90 6.01
C ARG A 25 -2.25 3.09 7.33
N ASN A 26 -2.97 3.23 8.44
CA ASN A 26 -2.35 3.38 9.74
C ASN A 26 -1.57 2.12 10.17
N ALA A 27 -2.12 0.93 9.91
CA ALA A 27 -1.41 -0.32 10.19
C ALA A 27 -0.11 -0.43 9.40
N VAL A 28 -0.13 -0.10 8.10
CA VAL A 28 1.07 -0.07 7.25
C VAL A 28 2.10 0.93 7.80
N ARG A 29 1.65 2.13 8.18
CA ARG A 29 2.53 3.16 8.74
C ARG A 29 3.17 2.71 10.05
N LEU A 30 2.40 2.14 10.97
CA LEU A 30 2.91 1.63 12.24
C LEU A 30 3.90 0.48 12.03
N ALA A 31 3.61 -0.44 11.10
CA ALA A 31 4.50 -1.55 10.78
C ALA A 31 5.89 -1.05 10.32
N PHE A 32 5.93 -0.06 9.43
CA PHE A 32 7.17 0.49 8.90
C PHE A 32 7.68 1.74 9.62
N SER A 33 7.11 2.09 10.78
CA SER A 33 7.46 3.31 11.55
C SER A 33 7.46 4.59 10.70
N LEU A 34 6.48 4.74 9.81
CA LEU A 34 6.37 5.88 8.89
C LEU A 34 5.69 7.11 9.57
N PRO A 35 6.16 8.35 9.29
CA PRO A 35 5.59 9.57 9.86
C PRO A 35 4.08 9.75 9.62
N ASP A 36 3.41 10.54 10.47
CA ASP A 36 1.95 10.80 10.40
C ASP A 36 1.44 11.33 9.07
N HIS A 37 2.27 12.13 8.45
CA HIS A 37 1.98 12.78 7.19
C HIS A 37 2.52 11.96 6.02
N THR A 38 2.57 10.63 6.09
CA THR A 38 2.93 9.79 4.93
C THR A 38 1.71 9.32 4.15
N VAL A 39 1.79 9.41 2.83
CA VAL A 39 0.85 8.72 1.93
C VAL A 39 1.51 7.41 1.53
N CYS A 40 0.81 6.30 1.75
CA CYS A 40 1.28 4.97 1.38
C CYS A 40 0.51 4.46 0.16
N ALA A 41 1.16 3.62 -0.63
CA ALA A 41 0.58 2.80 -1.68
C ALA A 41 1.08 1.36 -1.49
N LEU A 42 0.19 0.39 -1.70
CA LEU A 42 0.54 -1.02 -1.73
C LEU A 42 0.47 -1.52 -3.18
N PHE A 43 1.51 -2.23 -3.59
CA PHE A 43 1.59 -2.89 -4.88
C PHE A 43 1.80 -4.39 -4.71
N TYR A 44 1.40 -5.16 -5.69
CA TYR A 44 1.68 -6.59 -5.78
C TYR A 44 1.94 -6.96 -7.23
N ASP A 45 2.77 -7.98 -7.44
CA ASP A 45 3.04 -8.52 -8.76
C ASP A 45 2.09 -9.71 -9.01
N ARG A 46 1.35 -9.68 -10.12
CA ARG A 46 0.53 -10.80 -10.55
C ARG A 46 1.40 -11.90 -11.17
N ALA A 47 0.82 -13.10 -11.31
CA ALA A 47 1.50 -14.25 -11.91
C ALA A 47 1.95 -14.02 -13.37
N ASP A 48 1.33 -13.08 -14.08
CA ASP A 48 1.68 -12.64 -15.43
C ASP A 48 2.83 -11.60 -15.45
N GLY A 49 3.39 -11.25 -14.28
CA GLY A 49 4.46 -10.27 -14.13
C GLY A 49 3.98 -8.82 -14.11
N ILE A 50 2.66 -8.57 -14.18
CA ILE A 50 2.12 -7.21 -14.17
C ILE A 50 2.02 -6.72 -12.73
N ARG A 51 2.67 -5.59 -12.44
CA ARG A 51 2.52 -4.88 -11.17
C ARG A 51 1.17 -4.19 -11.09
N GLN A 52 0.47 -4.40 -9.99
CA GLN A 52 -0.85 -3.84 -9.72
C GLN A 52 -0.84 -3.10 -8.38
N HIS A 53 -1.66 -2.08 -8.28
CA HIS A 53 -1.90 -1.38 -7.01
C HIS A 53 -3.07 -2.04 -6.27
N CYS A 54 -3.01 -2.08 -4.94
CA CYS A 54 -4.14 -2.43 -4.11
C CYS A 54 -5.21 -1.35 -4.22
N ARG A 55 -6.48 -1.76 -4.27
CA ARG A 55 -7.61 -0.84 -4.34
C ARG A 55 -7.76 -0.12 -3.01
N ILE A 56 -7.89 1.21 -3.05
CA ILE A 56 -8.15 2.01 -1.85
C ILE A 56 -9.66 2.01 -1.58
N THR A 57 -10.05 1.89 -0.31
CA THR A 57 -11.45 1.98 0.10
C THR A 57 -12.02 3.39 -0.17
N PRO A 58 -13.34 3.56 -0.33
CA PRO A 58 -13.94 4.86 -0.68
C PRO A 58 -13.61 6.00 0.30
N ASN A 59 -13.37 5.66 1.56
CA ASN A 59 -12.97 6.62 2.60
C ASN A 59 -11.46 6.95 2.59
N GLY A 60 -10.68 6.39 1.67
CA GLY A 60 -9.24 6.61 1.57
C GLY A 60 -8.41 6.03 2.71
N ALA A 61 -9.01 5.30 3.67
CA ALA A 61 -8.33 4.91 4.91
C ALA A 61 -7.64 3.55 4.84
N SER A 62 -8.06 2.68 3.91
CA SER A 62 -7.63 1.28 3.86
C SER A 62 -7.39 0.81 2.44
N PHE A 63 -6.66 -0.30 2.31
CA PHE A 63 -6.40 -1.02 1.09
C PHE A 63 -7.13 -2.35 1.11
N MET A 64 -7.83 -2.67 0.02
CA MET A 64 -8.42 -3.98 -0.23
C MET A 64 -7.41 -4.85 -0.97
N LEU A 65 -7.12 -6.02 -0.39
CA LEU A 65 -6.24 -7.02 -0.95
C LEU A 65 -6.99 -7.85 -2.01
N PRO A 66 -6.30 -8.28 -3.09
CA PRO A 66 -6.89 -9.14 -4.12
C PRO A 66 -7.19 -10.54 -3.58
N ASP A 67 -8.02 -11.30 -4.26
CA ASP A 67 -8.24 -12.71 -3.93
C ASP A 67 -6.93 -13.50 -4.07
N GLY A 68 -6.69 -14.45 -3.17
CA GLY A 68 -5.45 -15.24 -3.15
C GLY A 68 -4.21 -14.48 -2.65
N TRP A 69 -4.39 -13.32 -2.00
CA TRP A 69 -3.30 -12.49 -1.48
C TRP A 69 -2.34 -13.21 -0.52
N GLN A 70 -2.75 -14.32 0.10
CA GLN A 70 -1.98 -15.03 1.13
C GLN A 70 -0.62 -15.51 0.61
N ASN A 71 -0.52 -15.79 -0.69
CA ASN A 71 0.72 -16.24 -1.34
C ASN A 71 1.53 -15.10 -1.99
N MET A 72 1.05 -13.86 -1.88
CA MET A 72 1.68 -12.68 -2.49
C MET A 72 2.61 -11.99 -1.48
N VAL A 73 3.52 -11.16 -2.02
CA VAL A 73 4.32 -10.20 -1.27
C VAL A 73 3.97 -8.82 -1.79
N PHE A 74 3.63 -7.91 -0.88
CA PHE A 74 3.18 -6.57 -1.24
C PHE A 74 4.31 -5.55 -1.09
N ASP A 75 4.65 -4.83 -2.16
CA ASP A 75 5.61 -3.73 -2.13
C ASP A 75 4.91 -2.46 -1.61
N VAL A 76 5.39 -1.95 -0.48
CA VAL A 76 4.93 -0.70 0.12
C VAL A 76 5.80 0.43 -0.38
N ARG A 77 5.15 1.44 -0.95
CA ARG A 77 5.79 2.70 -1.31
C ARG A 77 5.12 3.85 -0.59
N TYR A 78 5.89 4.87 -0.31
CA TYR A 78 5.38 6.03 0.41
C TYR A 78 6.00 7.32 -0.10
N ILE A 79 5.27 8.40 0.13
CA ILE A 79 5.77 9.78 0.03
C ILE A 79 5.50 10.48 1.36
N ILE A 80 6.44 11.32 1.78
CA ILE A 80 6.30 12.16 2.97
C ILE A 80 5.63 13.46 2.52
N ARG A 81 4.44 13.76 3.06
CA ARG A 81 3.74 15.03 2.79
C ARG A 81 4.54 16.18 3.39
N SER A 82 5.03 17.09 2.56
CA SER A 82 5.16 18.48 2.98
C SER A 82 3.76 19.11 2.89
N ALA A 83 3.45 20.14 3.68
CA ALA A 83 2.10 20.67 3.86
C ALA A 83 1.48 21.26 2.56
N VAL A 84 0.88 20.41 1.71
CA VAL A 84 0.13 20.82 0.51
C VAL A 84 -1.32 20.34 0.61
N SER A 85 -2.26 21.11 0.05
CA SER A 85 -3.71 20.92 0.21
C SER A 85 -4.26 19.61 -0.39
N LEU A 86 -5.36 19.09 0.19
CA LEU A 86 -6.07 17.85 -0.19
C LEU A 86 -6.29 17.65 -1.71
N ASN A 87 -6.62 18.71 -2.47
CA ASN A 87 -6.83 18.58 -3.92
C ASN A 87 -5.53 18.35 -4.71
N VAL A 88 -4.40 18.78 -4.18
CA VAL A 88 -3.07 18.46 -4.72
C VAL A 88 -2.69 17.04 -4.34
N GLU A 89 -3.24 16.48 -3.26
CA GLU A 89 -2.95 15.12 -2.78
C GLU A 89 -3.47 14.02 -3.73
N GLU A 90 -4.71 14.11 -4.22
CA GLU A 90 -5.24 13.13 -5.18
C GLU A 90 -4.45 13.16 -6.49
N LYS A 91 -4.11 14.36 -6.98
CA LYS A 91 -3.25 14.51 -8.16
C LYS A 91 -1.84 13.98 -7.96
N LEU A 92 -1.20 14.27 -6.82
CA LEU A 92 0.15 13.77 -6.52
C LEU A 92 0.15 12.27 -6.28
N PHE A 93 -0.91 11.71 -5.69
CA PHE A 93 -1.04 10.28 -5.50
C PHE A 93 -1.28 9.56 -6.83
N ASP A 94 -2.14 10.11 -7.68
CA ASP A 94 -2.37 9.58 -9.03
C ASP A 94 -1.10 9.71 -9.87
N GLU A 95 -0.40 10.84 -9.81
CA GLU A 95 0.88 11.04 -10.49
C GLU A 95 1.96 10.09 -9.96
N PHE A 96 2.03 9.89 -8.64
CA PHE A 96 2.90 8.89 -8.02
C PHE A 96 2.56 7.49 -8.53
N CYS A 97 1.30 7.07 -8.48
CA CYS A 97 0.88 5.76 -8.99
C CYS A 97 1.14 5.60 -10.49
N ASN A 98 0.94 6.65 -11.28
CA ASN A 98 1.18 6.67 -12.72
C ASN A 98 2.68 6.57 -13.05
N GLN A 99 3.54 7.34 -12.37
CA GLN A 99 4.99 7.24 -12.53
C GLN A 99 5.51 5.84 -12.17
N LEU A 100 4.86 5.16 -11.23
CA LEU A 100 5.24 3.81 -10.81
C LEU A 100 4.70 2.70 -11.73
N SER A 101 3.71 2.99 -12.57
CA SER A 101 3.14 2.05 -13.55
C SER A 101 3.89 2.05 -14.89
N LEU A 102 4.87 2.95 -15.06
CA LEU A 102 5.62 3.18 -16.32
C LEU A 102 7.05 2.57 -16.32
N LYS A 103 7.34 1.61 -15.44
CA LYS A 103 8.65 0.91 -15.41
C LYS A 103 8.51 -0.60 -15.50
#